data_AF-A0A9E3DLG3-F1
#
_entry.id   AF-A0A9E3DLG3-F1
#
_cell.length_a   1.000
_cell.length_b   1.000
_cell.length_c   1.000
_cell.angle_alpha   90.00
_cell.angle_beta   90.00
_cell.angle_gamma   90.00
#
_symmetry.space_group_name_H-M   'P 1'
#
loop_
_entity.id
_entity.type
_entity.pdbx_description
1 polymer ?
#
loop_
_entity_poly.entity_id
_entity_poly.type
_entity_poly.pdbx_seq_one_letter_code
_entity_poly.pdbx_strand_id
1 'polypeptide(L)' 'MLSNEGAVYDPEELSLLGKVLDEVIQSLPSNLRTSYNRTAIAKNILACAGSGERDPDALRRAALMNPVVTMAA' A
#
# COMPACT_ATOMS: atom_id res chain seq x y z
N MET A 1 -2.75 18.95 -8.22
CA MET A 1 -3.64 18.47 -9.29
C MET A 1 -3.82 16.98 -9.08
N LEU A 2 -5.01 16.52 -8.72
CA LEU A 2 -5.35 15.09 -8.74
C LEU A 2 -5.85 14.81 -10.15
N SER A 3 -4.95 14.45 -11.07
CA SER A 3 -5.39 13.91 -12.35
C SER A 3 -6.18 12.65 -12.04
N ASN A 4 -7.50 12.71 -12.31
CA ASN A 4 -8.46 11.61 -12.17
C ASN A 4 -8.28 10.56 -13.30
N GLU A 5 -7.04 10.37 -13.75
CA GLU A 5 -6.70 9.33 -14.70
C GLU A 5 -6.35 8.12 -13.85
N GLY A 6 -7.30 7.18 -13.74
CA GLY A 6 -7.04 5.91 -13.08
C GLY A 6 -5.78 5.30 -13.69
N ALA A 7 -4.77 5.03 -12.86
CA ALA A 7 -3.57 4.35 -13.33
C ALA A 7 -3.96 2.99 -13.88
N VAL A 8 -3.58 2.73 -15.13
CA VAL A 8 -3.68 1.41 -15.74
C VAL A 8 -2.50 0.61 -15.22
N TYR A 9 -2.77 -0.59 -14.72
CA TYR A 9 -1.75 -1.50 -14.22
C TYR A 9 -1.77 -2.78 -15.04
N ASP A 10 -0.62 -3.17 -15.55
CA ASP A 10 -0.42 -4.48 -16.17
C ASP A 10 -0.45 -5.59 -15.11
N PRO A 11 -0.71 -6.86 -15.49
CA PRO A 11 -0.75 -7.98 -14.55
C PRO A 11 0.52 -8.12 -13.69
N GLU A 12 1.68 -7.84 -14.26
CA GLU A 12 2.98 -7.86 -13.59
C GLU A 12 3.08 -6.76 -12.53
N GLU A 13 2.57 -5.57 -12.84
CA GLU A 13 2.52 -4.45 -11.89
C GLU A 13 1.56 -4.77 -10.74
N LEU A 14 0.36 -5.28 -11.04
CA LEU A 14 -0.59 -5.72 -10.00
C LEU A 14 0.00 -6.82 -9.11
N SER A 15 0.75 -7.75 -9.70
CA SER A 15 1.44 -8.81 -8.95
C SER A 15 2.51 -8.24 -8.01
N LEU A 16 3.26 -7.24 -8.47
CA LEU A 16 4.24 -6.52 -7.65
C LEU A 16 3.55 -5.79 -6.49
N LEU A 17 2.50 -5.03 -6.76
CA LEU A 17 1.76 -4.28 -5.73
C LEU A 17 1.12 -5.21 -4.69
N GLY A 18 0.56 -6.34 -5.14
CA GLY A 18 0.03 -7.37 -4.26
C GLY A 18 1.11 -7.98 -3.35
N LYS A 19 2.28 -8.31 -3.91
CA LYS A 19 3.41 -8.83 -3.13
C LYS A 19 3.88 -7.83 -2.07
N VAL A 20 4.03 -6.55 -2.43
CA VAL A 20 4.41 -5.50 -1.47
C VAL A 20 3.38 -5.38 -0.34
N LEU A 21 2.09 -5.39 -0.68
CA LEU A 21 1.02 -5.36 0.32
C LEU A 21 1.14 -6.53 1.31
N ASP A 22 1.29 -7.76 0.80
CA ASP A 22 1.34 -8.96 1.65
C ASP A 22 2.57 -8.95 2.57
N GLU A 23 3.74 -8.55 2.05
CA GLU A 23 4.96 -8.43 2.86
C GLU A 23 4.83 -7.39 3.96
N VAL A 24 4.27 -6.20 3.66
CA VAL A 24 4.06 -5.15 4.65
C VAL A 24 3.09 -5.62 5.73
N ILE A 25 1.98 -6.26 5.38
CA ILE A 25 1.01 -6.79 6.35
C ILE A 25 1.63 -7.89 7.21
N GLN A 26 2.44 -8.77 6.63
CA GLN A 26 3.15 -9.82 7.37
C GLN A 26 4.21 -9.26 8.31
N SER A 27 4.81 -8.10 8.01
CA SER A 27 5.75 -7.42 8.92
C SER A 27 5.09 -6.77 10.12
N LEU A 28 3.77 -6.49 10.06
CA LEU A 28 3.06 -5.86 11.16
C LEU A 28 2.82 -6.83 12.33
N PRO A 29 2.78 -6.33 13.58
CA PRO A 29 2.21 -7.04 14.72
C PRO A 29 0.76 -7.47 14.47
N SER A 30 0.34 -8.61 15.04
CA SER A 30 -1.00 -9.20 14.80
C SER A 30 -2.15 -8.26 15.13
N ASN A 31 -2.03 -7.44 16.18
CA ASN A 31 -3.02 -6.43 16.58
C ASN A 31 -3.16 -5.28 15.56
N LEU A 32 -2.18 -5.11 14.66
CA LEU A 32 -2.21 -4.10 13.59
C LEU A 32 -2.58 -4.69 12.22
N ARG A 33 -2.78 -6.01 12.09
CA ARG A 33 -3.23 -6.66 10.85
C ARG A 33 -4.74 -6.60 10.65
N THR A 34 -5.35 -5.48 11.02
CA THR A 34 -6.79 -5.28 10.89
C THR A 34 -7.17 -4.98 9.43
N SER A 35 -8.42 -5.27 9.05
CA SER A 35 -8.94 -4.94 7.71
C SER A 35 -8.83 -3.44 7.40
N TYR A 36 -8.95 -2.60 8.42
CA TYR A 36 -8.77 -1.15 8.31
C TYR A 36 -7.33 -0.78 7.92
N ASN A 37 -6.34 -1.28 8.67
CA ASN A 37 -4.93 -1.02 8.37
C ASN A 37 -4.54 -1.59 7.00
N ARG A 38 -5.04 -2.79 6.65
CA ARG A 38 -4.82 -3.37 5.32
C ARG A 38 -5.34 -2.48 4.19
N THR A 39 -6.52 -1.87 4.38
CA THR A 39 -7.09 -0.95 3.40
C THR A 39 -6.31 0.35 3.31
N ALA A 40 -5.87 0.91 4.45
CA ALA A 40 -5.06 2.12 4.48
C ALA A 40 -3.71 1.92 3.75
N ILE A 41 -3.04 0.80 4.06
CA ILE A 41 -1.77 0.40 3.43
C ILE A 41 -1.93 0.23 1.92
N ALA A 42 -2.97 -0.48 1.46
CA ALA A 42 -3.22 -0.66 0.04
C ALA A 42 -3.45 0.67 -0.69
N LYS A 43 -4.18 1.61 -0.07
CA LYS A 43 -4.39 2.96 -0.63
C LYS A 43 -3.07 3.73 -0.76
N ASN A 44 -2.20 3.65 0.24
CA ASN A 44 -0.90 4.32 0.20
C ASN A 44 -0.01 3.76 -0.91
N ILE A 45 0.03 2.43 -1.07
CA ILE A 45 0.76 1.76 -2.15
C ILE A 45 0.23 2.22 -3.51
N LEU A 46 -1.09 2.22 -3.71
CA LEU A 46 -1.71 2.63 -4.97
C LEU A 46 -1.53 4.12 -5.28
N ALA A 47 -1.54 4.99 -4.26
CA ALA A 47 -1.26 6.42 -4.44
C ALA A 47 0.18 6.66 -4.89
N CYS A 48 1.14 5.92 -4.31
CA CYS A 48 2.54 5.98 -4.71
C CYS A 48 2.76 5.38 -6.10
N ALA A 49 2.16 4.23 -6.41
CA ALA A 49 2.22 3.64 -7.74
C ALA A 49 1.53 4.53 -8.80
N GLY A 50 0.48 5.26 -8.42
CA GLY A 50 -0.19 6.23 -9.30
C GLY A 50 0.70 7.39 -9.75
N SER A 51 1.81 7.68 -9.05
CA SER A 51 2.80 8.67 -9.50
C SER A 51 3.88 8.10 -10.41
N GLY A 52 3.77 6.82 -10.81
CA GLY A 52 4.75 6.12 -11.63
C GLY A 52 5.84 5.38 -10.84
N GLU A 53 5.75 5.34 -9.50
CA GLU A 53 6.72 4.60 -8.68
C GLU A 53 6.55 3.09 -8.86
N ARG A 54 7.65 2.37 -9.05
CA ARG A 54 7.71 0.92 -9.22
C ARG A 54 8.80 0.25 -8.41
N ASP A 55 9.62 1.02 -7.69
CA ASP A 55 10.61 0.48 -6.76
C ASP A 55 9.90 -0.19 -5.57
N PRO A 56 10.13 -1.49 -5.32
CA PRO A 56 9.47 -2.20 -4.22
C PRO A 56 9.76 -1.57 -2.85
N ASP A 57 10.97 -1.04 -2.64
CA ASP A 57 11.35 -0.45 -1.36
C ASP A 57 10.70 0.92 -1.14
N ALA A 58 10.56 1.73 -2.20
CA ALA A 58 9.78 2.97 -2.17
C ALA A 58 8.31 2.70 -1.86
N LEU A 59 7.71 1.68 -2.50
CA LEU A 59 6.33 1.27 -2.25
C LEU A 59 6.13 0.78 -0.82
N ARG A 60 7.06 -0.01 -0.26
CA ARG A 60 7.03 -0.45 1.15
C ARG A 60 7.15 0.73 2.13
N ARG A 61 8.00 1.72 1.84
CA ARG A 61 8.11 2.94 2.66
C ARG A 61 6.80 3.72 2.62
N ALA A 62 6.25 3.95 1.42
CA ALA A 62 4.99 4.66 1.24
C ALA A 62 3.82 3.96 1.93
N ALA A 63 3.76 2.63 1.86
CA ALA A 63 2.77 1.79 2.54
C ALA A 63 2.66 2.11 4.05
N LEU A 64 3.79 2.37 4.69
CA LEU A 64 3.92 2.66 6.12
C LEU A 64 3.92 4.16 6.45
N MET A 65 3.84 5.04 5.45
CA MET A 65 3.64 6.46 5.71
C MET A 65 2.17 6.70 6.05
N ASN A 66 1.91 7.07 7.29
CA ASN A 66 0.58 7.43 7.78
C ASN A 66 -0.46 6.28 7.87
N PRO A 67 -0.14 5.07 8.35
CA PRO A 67 -1.19 4.20 8.85
C PRO A 67 -1.82 4.98 10.00
N VAL A 68 -3.11 5.28 9.90
CA VAL A 68 -3.85 5.67 11.08
C VAL A 68 -3.79 4.43 11.97
N VAL A 69 -2.77 4.37 12.82
CA VAL A 69 -2.60 3.35 13.86
C VAL A 69 -3.63 3.69 14.91
N THR A 70 -4.90 3.53 14.55
CA THR A 70 -5.95 3.43 15.54
C THR A 70 -5.73 2.06 16.14
N MET A 71 -4.99 2.03 17.25
CA MET A 71 -5.11 0.95 18.21
C MET A 71 -6.62 0.78 18.41
N ALA A 72 -7.17 -0.35 17.96
CA ALA A 72 -8.54 -0.69 18.29
C ALA A 72 -8.62 -0.67 19.83
N ALA A 73 -9.27 0.37 20.35
CA ALA A 73 -9.58 0.54 21.76
C ALA A 73 -10.70 -0.42 22.16
#